data_AF-A0A836SPP1-F1
#
_entry.id   AF-A0A836SPP1-F1
#
_cell.length_a   1.000
_cell.length_b   1.000
_cell.length_c   1.000
_cell.angle_alpha   90.00
_cell.angle_beta   90.00
_cell.angle_gamma   90.00
#
_symmetry.space_group_name_H-M   'P 1'
#
loop_
_entity.id
_entity.type
_entity.pdbx_description
1 polymer ?
#
loop_
_entity_poly.entity_id
_entity_poly.type
_entity_poly.pdbx_seq_one_letter_code
_entity_poly.pdbx_strand_id
1 'polypeptide(L)'
;MSRVLLITSTLALAAAGPAATAQMIYAGTQEIGLSGLIDLDTPAGTLIHLSAVYGFFVADGMELGGSAGMTDDDHHTVWRAAGIFEYDYDLGMELVPYLGARVGAAKYEIKATNTRRRRDDFALLLGGVAGVKYLIAEHIALD
;
A
#
# COMPACT_ATOMS: atom_id res chain seq x y z
N MET A 1 -19.09 28.26 -1.07
CA MET A 1 -19.60 27.21 -1.98
C MET A 1 -18.60 27.06 -3.11
N SER A 2 -17.72 26.06 -3.06
CA SER A 2 -16.72 25.82 -4.11
C SER A 2 -17.11 24.55 -4.86
N ARG A 3 -17.28 24.65 -6.19
CA ARG A 3 -17.63 23.54 -7.07
C ARG A 3 -16.34 22.79 -7.42
N VAL A 4 -16.19 21.56 -6.93
CA VAL A 4 -15.09 20.66 -7.33
C VAL A 4 -15.49 20.03 -8.67
N LEU A 5 -14.68 20.29 -9.70
CA LEU A 5 -14.83 19.76 -11.04
C LEU A 5 -14.28 18.33 -11.07
N LEU A 6 -15.12 17.34 -11.35
CA LEU A 6 -14.73 15.94 -11.49
C LEU A 6 -14.20 15.72 -12.92
N ILE A 7 -12.89 15.49 -13.07
CA ILE A 7 -12.29 15.07 -14.36
C ILE A 7 -12.15 13.55 -14.32
N THR A 8 -12.97 12.86 -15.12
CA THR A 8 -12.89 11.42 -15.32
C THR A 8 -12.01 11.16 -16.55
N SER A 9 -10.76 10.78 -16.34
CA SER A 9 -9.84 10.37 -17.41
C SER A 9 -9.91 8.85 -17.60
N THR A 10 -10.64 8.40 -18.62
CA THR A 10 -10.53 7.03 -19.17
C THR A 10 -9.18 6.87 -19.86
N LEU A 11 -8.28 6.08 -19.26
CA LEU A 11 -7.03 5.67 -19.90
C LEU A 11 -7.28 4.34 -20.63
N ALA A 12 -7.48 4.41 -21.95
CA ALA A 12 -7.41 3.25 -22.82
C ALA A 12 -5.94 3.02 -23.17
N LEU A 13 -5.27 2.08 -22.52
CA LEU A 13 -3.90 1.70 -22.85
C LEU A 13 -3.93 0.41 -23.69
N ALA A 14 -3.95 0.59 -25.01
CA ALA A 14 -3.56 -0.45 -25.94
C ALA A 14 -2.07 -0.26 -26.23
N ALA A 15 -1.22 -1.08 -25.64
CA ALA A 15 0.19 -1.15 -25.98
C ALA A 15 0.62 -2.62 -26.05
N ALA A 16 0.76 -3.12 -27.28
CA ALA A 16 1.55 -4.32 -27.53
C ALA A 16 3.03 -3.94 -27.32
N GLY A 17 3.58 -4.33 -26.16
CA GLY A 17 4.96 -4.10 -25.75
C GLY A 17 5.85 -5.35 -25.88
N PRO A 18 7.18 -5.19 -25.74
CA PRO A 18 8.18 -6.23 -25.99
C PRO A 18 8.08 -7.40 -25.00
N ALA A 19 8.81 -8.49 -25.27
CA ALA A 19 8.73 -9.76 -24.55
C ALA A 19 8.63 -9.57 -23.02
N ALA A 20 7.43 -9.83 -22.51
CA ALA A 20 7.08 -9.66 -21.12
C ALA A 20 8.14 -10.34 -20.24
N THR A 21 8.71 -9.58 -19.30
CA THR A 21 9.25 -10.21 -18.10
C THR A 21 8.13 -11.08 -17.53
N ALA A 22 8.42 -12.34 -17.23
CA ALA A 22 7.40 -13.25 -16.72
C ALA A 22 6.81 -12.62 -15.47
N GLN A 23 5.53 -12.25 -15.53
CA GLN A 23 4.85 -11.64 -14.39
C GLN A 23 4.92 -12.63 -13.23
N MET A 24 5.50 -12.22 -12.11
CA MET A 24 5.68 -13.07 -10.94
C MET A 24 4.39 -13.10 -10.11
N ILE A 25 3.29 -13.48 -10.77
CA ILE A 25 1.94 -13.58 -10.19
C ILE A 25 1.47 -15.03 -10.13
N TYR A 26 2.34 -15.99 -10.45
CA TYR A 26 2.00 -17.40 -10.45
C TYR A 26 1.85 -17.94 -9.02
N ALA A 27 0.96 -18.92 -8.86
CA ALA A 27 0.76 -19.62 -7.59
C ALA A 27 2.10 -20.13 -7.01
N GLY A 28 2.29 -19.89 -5.72
CA GLY A 28 3.52 -20.22 -5.00
C GLY A 28 4.54 -19.09 -4.93
N THR A 29 4.36 -18.01 -5.69
CA THR A 29 5.22 -16.82 -5.60
C THR A 29 5.03 -16.12 -4.26
N GLN A 30 6.12 -15.54 -3.73
CA GLN A 30 6.11 -14.74 -2.52
C GLN A 30 6.52 -13.32 -2.86
N GLU A 31 5.83 -12.36 -2.27
CA GLU A 31 6.12 -10.93 -2.42
C GLU A 31 6.58 -10.36 -1.07
N ILE A 32 7.63 -9.54 -1.12
CA ILE A 32 8.04 -8.67 -0.02
C ILE A 32 8.10 -7.26 -0.57
N GLY A 33 7.28 -6.37 -0.02
CA GLY A 33 7.24 -4.97 -0.40
C GLY A 33 7.63 -4.06 0.76
N LEU A 34 8.32 -2.98 0.43
CA LEU A 34 8.66 -1.90 1.35
C LEU A 34 8.27 -0.57 0.69
N SER A 35 7.52 0.25 1.42
CA SER A 35 7.17 1.59 0.98
C SER A 35 7.32 2.59 2.12
N GLY A 36 7.54 3.85 1.76
CA GLY A 36 7.73 4.88 2.76
C GLY A 36 7.73 6.27 2.17
N LEU A 37 7.51 7.23 3.06
CA LEU A 37 7.51 8.66 2.76
C LEU A 37 8.12 9.40 3.94
N ILE A 38 8.95 10.39 3.64
CA ILE A 38 9.48 11.35 4.61
C ILE A 38 9.11 12.74 4.11
N ASP A 39 8.40 13.48 4.94
CA ASP A 39 8.07 14.89 4.71
C ASP A 39 8.58 15.71 5.90
N LEU A 40 9.51 16.62 5.65
CA LEU A 40 10.19 17.39 6.69
C LEU A 40 9.46 18.70 7.04
N ASP A 41 8.44 19.08 6.26
CA ASP A 41 7.78 20.39 6.37
C ASP A 41 6.25 20.24 6.39
N THR A 42 5.75 19.45 7.36
CA THR A 42 4.31 19.35 7.59
C THR A 42 3.86 20.34 8.68
N PRO A 43 2.55 20.69 8.75
CA PRO A 43 2.01 21.47 9.86
C PRO A 43 2.24 20.84 11.25
N ALA A 44 2.53 19.53 11.29
CA ALA A 44 2.80 18.75 12.48
C ALA A 44 4.30 18.43 12.66
N GLY A 45 5.19 19.12 11.94
CA GLY A 45 6.63 18.89 11.98
C GLY A 45 7.09 17.86 10.97
N THR A 46 7.98 16.96 11.39
CA THR A 46 8.48 15.89 10.51
C THR A 46 7.49 14.73 10.48
N LEU A 47 7.08 14.30 9.29
CA LEU A 47 6.26 13.12 9.08
C LEU A 47 7.10 12.00 8.47
N ILE A 48 7.08 10.85 9.13
CA ILE A 48 7.68 9.61 8.64
C ILE A 48 6.57 8.57 8.50
N HIS A 49 6.41 8.02 7.30
CA HIS A 49 5.54 6.89 7.01
C HIS A 49 6.38 5.74 6.50
N LEU A 50 6.20 4.55 7.08
CA LEU A 50 6.87 3.32 6.64
C LEU A 50 5.85 2.19 6.64
N SER A 51 5.89 1.35 5.62
CA SER A 51 5.06 0.17 5.49
C SER A 51 5.88 -0.98 4.90
N ALA A 52 5.63 -2.17 5.43
CA ALA A 52 6.13 -3.42 4.90
C ALA A 52 4.95 -4.34 4.62
N VAL A 53 5.06 -5.13 3.55
CA VAL A 53 4.10 -6.15 3.18
C VAL A 53 4.83 -7.46 2.92
N TYR A 54 4.19 -8.55 3.30
CA TYR A 54 4.54 -9.89 2.87
C TYR A 54 3.28 -10.58 2.38
N GLY A 55 3.35 -11.18 1.21
CA GLY A 55 2.26 -11.98 0.69
C GLY A 55 2.71 -13.18 -0.12
N PHE A 56 1.73 -14.01 -0.41
CA PHE A 56 1.88 -15.30 -1.04
C PHE A 56 0.75 -15.50 -2.05
N PHE A 57 1.12 -15.82 -3.28
CA PHE A 57 0.18 -16.10 -4.35
C PHE A 57 -0.43 -17.49 -4.15
N VAL A 58 -1.67 -17.54 -3.64
CA VAL A 58 -2.39 -18.80 -3.40
C VAL A 58 -2.95 -19.42 -4.67
N ALA A 59 -3.15 -18.61 -5.69
CA ALA A 59 -3.47 -18.99 -7.06
C ALA A 59 -2.85 -17.95 -8.01
N ASP A 60 -2.84 -18.24 -9.31
CA ASP A 60 -2.36 -17.27 -10.30
C ASP A 60 -3.16 -15.97 -10.20
N GLY A 61 -2.43 -14.86 -10.01
CA GLY A 61 -2.97 -13.52 -9.81
C GLY A 61 -3.67 -13.30 -8.47
N MET A 62 -3.68 -14.24 -7.52
CA MET A 62 -4.36 -14.06 -6.22
C MET A 62 -3.37 -14.09 -5.06
N GLU A 63 -3.14 -12.93 -4.45
CA GLU A 63 -2.24 -12.78 -3.32
C GLU A 63 -3.01 -12.69 -1.99
N LEU A 64 -2.51 -13.40 -0.99
CA LEU A 64 -2.90 -13.27 0.41
C LEU A 64 -1.69 -12.97 1.26
N GLY A 65 -1.84 -12.10 2.25
CA GLY A 65 -0.70 -11.69 3.04
C GLY A 65 -1.04 -10.84 4.24
N GLY A 66 -0.02 -10.17 4.76
CA GLY A 66 -0.14 -9.19 5.81
C GLY A 66 0.75 -7.99 5.57
N SER A 67 0.34 -6.85 6.12
CA SER A 67 1.13 -5.63 6.17
C SER A 67 1.30 -5.14 7.60
N ALA A 68 2.43 -4.49 7.84
CA ALA A 68 2.72 -3.77 9.06
C ALA A 68 3.27 -2.39 8.70
N GLY A 69 2.88 -1.37 9.44
CA GLY A 69 3.34 -0.02 9.16
C GLY A 69 3.34 0.89 10.36
N MET A 70 4.09 1.97 10.24
CA MET A 70 4.21 3.02 11.23
C MET A 70 4.03 4.38 10.56
N THR A 71 3.36 5.28 11.24
CA THR A 71 3.42 6.72 10.93
C THR A 71 3.81 7.45 12.18
N ASP A 72 4.86 8.25 12.12
CA ASP A 72 5.31 9.08 13.23
C ASP A 72 5.34 10.53 12.78
N ASP A 73 4.80 11.41 13.63
CA ASP A 73 5.06 12.84 13.57
C ASP A 73 5.44 13.40 14.96
N ASP A 74 5.66 14.71 15.05
CA ASP A 74 6.08 15.35 16.31
C ASP A 74 5.03 15.19 17.44
N HIS A 75 3.78 14.86 17.11
CA HIS A 75 2.65 14.82 18.04
C HIS A 75 2.23 13.39 18.40
N HIS A 76 2.31 12.45 17.47
CA HIS A 76 1.79 11.10 17.66
C HIS A 76 2.48 10.05 16.79
N THR A 77 2.39 8.81 17.25
CA THR A 77 2.83 7.62 16.54
C THR A 77 1.63 6.70 16.31
N VAL A 78 1.49 6.17 15.11
CA VAL A 78 0.42 5.24 14.73
C VAL A 78 1.04 3.96 14.18
N TRP A 79 0.76 2.86 14.85
CA TRP A 79 1.12 1.51 14.40
C TRP A 79 -0.07 0.86 13.70
N ARG A 80 0.17 0.18 12.58
CA ARG A 80 -0.87 -0.50 11.81
C ARG A 80 -0.44 -1.92 11.50
N ALA A 81 -1.40 -2.84 11.55
CA ALA A 81 -1.25 -4.20 11.04
C ALA A 81 -2.53 -4.61 10.35
N ALA A 82 -2.44 -5.23 9.18
CA ALA A 82 -3.59 -5.66 8.41
C ALA A 82 -3.32 -6.97 7.67
N GLY A 83 -4.36 -7.78 7.47
CA GLY A 83 -4.38 -8.80 6.44
C GLY A 83 -4.72 -8.17 5.09
N ILE A 84 -4.13 -8.69 4.03
CA ILE A 84 -4.34 -8.25 2.66
C ILE A 84 -4.88 -9.38 1.79
N PHE A 85 -5.72 -9.01 0.83
CA PHE A 85 -6.12 -9.82 -0.30
C PHE A 85 -6.01 -8.97 -1.54
N GLU A 86 -5.34 -9.46 -2.57
CA GLU A 86 -5.11 -8.73 -3.81
C GLU A 86 -5.30 -9.66 -5.02
N TYR A 87 -5.82 -9.08 -6.10
CA TYR A 87 -5.93 -9.71 -7.40
C TYR A 87 -5.15 -8.92 -8.44
N ASP A 88 -4.11 -9.54 -8.99
CA ASP A 88 -3.23 -9.04 -10.02
C ASP A 88 -3.71 -9.50 -11.41
N TYR A 89 -3.88 -8.54 -12.32
CA TYR A 89 -4.38 -8.81 -13.67
C TYR A 89 -3.23 -9.09 -14.65
N ASP A 90 -3.23 -10.30 -15.22
CA ASP A 90 -2.29 -10.66 -16.29
C ASP A 90 -2.66 -10.00 -17.61
N LEU A 91 -1.92 -8.95 -17.96
CA LEU A 91 -2.00 -8.27 -19.26
C LEU A 91 -0.96 -8.77 -20.28
N GLY A 92 -0.09 -9.72 -19.91
CA GLY A 92 1.00 -10.20 -20.77
C GLY A 92 2.06 -9.15 -21.08
N MET A 93 2.27 -8.18 -20.18
CA MET A 93 3.25 -7.08 -20.29
C MET A 93 3.89 -6.79 -18.93
N GLU A 94 4.91 -5.94 -18.86
CA GLU A 94 5.62 -5.61 -17.60
C GLU A 94 4.77 -4.83 -16.60
N LEU A 95 3.55 -4.45 -17.00
CA LEU A 95 2.61 -3.68 -16.21
C LEU A 95 1.47 -4.58 -15.73
N VAL A 96 1.30 -4.66 -14.42
CA VAL A 96 0.33 -5.53 -13.74
C VAL A 96 -0.60 -4.66 -12.90
N PRO A 97 -1.80 -4.32 -13.39
CA PRO A 97 -2.81 -3.69 -12.56
C PRO A 97 -3.25 -4.62 -11.44
N TYR A 98 -3.65 -4.07 -10.30
CA TYR A 98 -4.17 -4.87 -9.20
C TYR A 98 -5.34 -4.19 -8.49
N LEU A 99 -6.17 -5.01 -7.84
CA LEU A 99 -7.28 -4.59 -6.99
C LEU A 99 -7.33 -5.50 -5.76
N GLY A 100 -7.50 -4.92 -4.58
CA GLY A 100 -7.49 -5.66 -3.33
C GLY A 100 -8.31 -5.04 -2.21
N ALA A 101 -8.29 -5.73 -1.08
CA ALA A 101 -8.92 -5.34 0.16
C ALA A 101 -7.98 -5.57 1.34
N ARG A 102 -8.18 -4.77 2.39
CA ARG A 102 -7.40 -4.83 3.64
C ARG A 102 -8.33 -4.78 4.84
N VAL A 103 -8.03 -5.63 5.82
CA VAL A 103 -8.70 -5.63 7.12
C VAL A 103 -7.66 -5.70 8.22
N GLY A 104 -7.76 -4.83 9.21
CA GLY A 104 -6.71 -4.73 10.21
C GLY A 104 -7.06 -3.86 11.39
N ALA A 105 -6.02 -3.41 12.07
CA ALA A 105 -6.13 -2.55 13.21
C ALA A 105 -5.02 -1.51 13.25
N ALA A 106 -5.30 -0.40 13.94
CA ALA A 106 -4.34 0.64 14.26
C ALA A 106 -4.30 0.89 15.77
N LYS A 107 -3.10 1.14 16.28
CA LYS A 107 -2.84 1.64 17.63
C LYS A 107 -2.29 3.05 17.55
N TYR A 108 -2.92 3.99 18.25
CA TYR A 108 -2.50 5.38 18.34
C TYR A 108 -1.81 5.64 19.67
N GLU A 109 -0.64 6.24 19.61
CA GLU A 109 0.13 6.67 20.77
C GLU A 109 0.37 8.19 20.68
N ILE A 110 -0.26 8.96 21.56
CA ILE A 110 -0.09 10.41 21.60
C ILE A 110 1.10 10.75 22.49
N LYS A 111 2.06 11.52 21.96
CA LYS A 111 3.21 12.03 22.72
C LYS A 111 2.71 13.11 23.68
N ALA A 112 2.71 12.82 24.98
CA ALA A 112 2.18 13.71 26.00
C ALA A 112 3.05 14.97 26.17
N THR A 113 2.48 16.16 25.95
CA THR A 113 3.01 17.40 26.53
C THR A 113 2.61 17.48 28.01
N ASN A 114 3.44 18.12 28.84
CA ASN A 114 3.47 18.22 30.33
C ASN A 114 2.14 18.39 31.14
N THR A 115 0.97 18.36 30.52
CA THR A 115 -0.35 18.50 31.16
C THR A 115 -1.39 17.44 30.76
N ARG A 116 -1.06 16.43 29.93
CA ARG A 116 -2.02 15.35 29.55
C ARG A 116 -1.45 13.94 29.71
N ARG A 117 -2.26 13.01 30.23
CA ARG A 117 -1.92 11.58 30.35
C ARG A 117 -1.79 10.94 28.96
N ARG A 118 -0.85 10.00 28.81
CA ARG A 118 -0.76 9.06 27.67
C ARG A 118 -2.11 8.35 27.52
N ARG A 119 -2.69 8.38 26.32
CA ARG A 119 -3.90 7.64 25.95
C ARG A 119 -3.55 6.75 24.76
N ASP A 120 -3.82 5.47 24.91
CA ASP A 120 -3.67 4.47 23.85
C ASP A 120 -5.07 4.19 23.30
N ASP A 121 -5.30 4.51 22.03
CA ASP A 121 -6.56 4.27 21.34
C ASP A 121 -6.37 3.20 20.25
N PHE A 122 -7.39 2.33 20.10
CA PHE A 122 -7.40 1.24 19.12
C PHE A 122 -8.51 1.47 18.09
N ALA A 123 -8.20 1.24 16.82
CA ALA A 123 -9.16 1.37 15.72
C ALA A 123 -9.13 0.14 14.82
N LEU A 124 -10.29 -0.22 14.27
CA LEU A 124 -10.41 -1.23 13.24
C LEU A 124 -10.26 -0.57 11.86
N LEU A 125 -9.53 -1.23 10.95
CA LEU A 125 -9.26 -0.76 9.60
C LEU A 125 -9.98 -1.64 8.59
N LEU A 126 -10.70 -1.01 7.66
CA LEU A 126 -11.28 -1.63 6.48
C LEU A 126 -10.99 -0.72 5.29
N GLY A 127 -10.47 -1.27 4.20
CA GLY A 127 -10.15 -0.49 3.01
C GLY A 127 -10.04 -1.33 1.76
N GLY A 128 -10.29 -0.71 0.61
CA GLY A 128 -9.90 -1.23 -0.69
C GLY A 128 -8.55 -0.64 -1.12
N VAL A 129 -7.83 -1.37 -1.97
CA VAL A 129 -6.62 -0.87 -2.63
C VAL A 129 -6.72 -1.16 -4.12
N ALA A 130 -6.21 -0.27 -4.96
CA ALA A 130 -6.00 -0.52 -6.37
C ALA A 130 -4.73 0.21 -6.81
N GLY A 131 -4.02 -0.37 -7.76
CA GLY A 131 -2.74 0.19 -8.22
C GLY A 131 -2.22 -0.54 -9.44
N VAL A 132 -0.94 -0.31 -9.73
CA VAL A 132 -0.25 -0.92 -10.87
C VAL A 132 1.18 -1.24 -10.46
N LYS A 133 1.59 -2.50 -10.57
CA LYS A 133 2.97 -2.95 -10.41
C LYS A 133 3.69 -2.85 -11.75
N TYR A 134 4.84 -2.18 -11.80
CA TYR A 134 5.72 -2.12 -12.97
C TYR A 134 6.99 -2.94 -12.73
N LEU A 135 7.14 -4.04 -13.46
CA LEU A 135 8.29 -4.93 -13.35
C LEU A 135 9.52 -4.29 -14.00
N ILE A 136 10.47 -3.86 -13.17
CA ILE A 136 11.76 -3.33 -13.62
C ILE A 136 12.80 -4.43 -13.83
N ALA A 137 12.58 -5.59 -13.21
CA ALA A 137 13.34 -6.83 -13.38
C ALA A 137 12.44 -8.03 -13.07
N GLU A 138 12.88 -9.25 -13.38
CA GLU A 138 12.12 -10.49 -13.16
C GLU A 138 11.59 -10.64 -11.73
N HIS A 139 12.32 -10.15 -10.72
CA HIS A 139 11.98 -10.28 -9.30
C HIS A 139 11.78 -8.94 -8.59
N ILE A 140 11.69 -7.83 -9.34
CA ILE A 140 11.59 -6.48 -8.76
C ILE A 140 10.53 -5.69 -9.50
N ALA A 141 9.55 -5.19 -8.74
CA ALA A 141 8.52 -4.31 -9.24
C ALA A 141 8.47 -3.00 -8.42
N LEU A 142 7.88 -1.97 -9.02
CA LEU A 142 7.52 -0.72 -8.37
C LEU A 142 5.99 -0.60 -8.37
N ASP A 143 5.41 -0.21 -7.24
CA ASP A 143 3.96 0.01 -7.08
C ASP A 143 3.62 1.41 -6.55
#